data_AF-A0A954K906-F1
#
_entry.id   AF-A0A954K906-F1
#
_cell.length_a   1.000
_cell.length_b   1.000
_cell.length_c   1.000
_cell.angle_alpha   90.00
_cell.angle_beta   90.00
_cell.angle_gamma   90.00
#
_symmetry.space_group_name_H-M   'P 1'
#
loop_
_entity.id
_entity.type
_entity.pdbx_description
1 polymer ?
#
loop_
_entity_poly.entity_id
_entity_poly.type
_entity_poly.pdbx_seq_one_letter_code
_entity_poly.pdbx_strand_id
1 'polypeptide(L)' 'EEQFLQCLSRKMLTYALGRELGVADNPIIDRSVKEMQGNQNTLKSLIRFIVLSEPFQSK' A
#
# COMPACT_ATOMS: atom_id res chain seq x y z
N GLU A 1 -12.56 10.27 0.96
CA GLU A 1 -11.16 10.26 1.44
C GLU A 1 -10.52 8.88 1.32
N GLU A 2 -11.19 7.82 1.80
CA GLU A 2 -10.69 6.43 1.71
C GLU A 2 -10.37 5.94 0.29
N GLN A 3 -11.23 6.23 -0.70
CA GLN A 3 -10.96 5.88 -2.11
C GLN A 3 -9.70 6.56 -2.67
N PHE A 4 -9.37 7.77 -2.21
CA PHE A 4 -8.15 8.45 -2.61
C PHE A 4 -6.92 7.72 -2.04
N LEU A 5 -6.97 7.34 -0.76
CA LEU A 5 -5.91 6.57 -0.10
C LEU A 5 -5.74 5.18 -0.73
N GLN A 6 -6.83 4.51 -1.07
CA GLN A 6 -6.79 3.23 -1.81
C GLN A 6 -6.11 3.40 -3.16
N CYS A 7 -6.54 4.37 -3.97
CA CYS A 7 -5.94 4.62 -5.29
C CYS A 7 -4.45 4.97 -5.21
N LEU A 8 -4.07 5.80 -4.23
CA LEU A 8 -2.68 6.19 -3.99
C LEU A 8 -1.83 4.98 -3.58
N SER A 9 -2.31 4.18 -2.61
CA SER A 9 -1.64 2.96 -2.14
C SER A 9 -1.45 1.97 -3.29
N ARG A 10 -2.47 1.81 -4.13
CA ARG A 10 -2.45 0.92 -5.29
C ARG A 10 -1.40 1.34 -6.30
N LYS A 11 -1.35 2.62 -6.70
CA LYS A 11 -0.31 3.11 -7.61
C LYS A 11 1.10 2.93 -7.03
N MET A 12 1.29 3.26 -5.75
CA MET A 12 2.56 3.08 -5.06
C MET A 12 3.02 1.61 -5.02
N LEU A 13 2.11 0.68 -4.71
CA LEU A 13 2.42 -0.75 -4.71
C LEU A 13 2.81 -1.25 -6.11
N THR A 14 2.14 -0.78 -7.16
CA THR A 14 2.51 -1.09 -8.55
C THR A 14 3.93 -0.63 -8.87
N TYR A 15 4.31 0.59 -8.47
CA TYR A 15 5.67 1.09 -8.70
C TYR A 15 6.72 0.35 -7.87
N ALA A 16 6.41 0.00 -6.62
CA ALA A 16 7.35 -0.70 -5.73
C ALA A 16 7.57 -2.16 -6.16
N LEU A 17 6.50 -2.86 -6.53
CA LEU A 17 6.58 -4.27 -6.95
C LEU A 17 7.00 -4.42 -8.41
N GLY A 18 6.76 -3.41 -9.25
CA GLY A 18 7.07 -3.45 -10.68
C GLY A 18 6.19 -4.41 -11.46
N ARG A 19 5.02 -4.78 -10.93
CA ARG A 19 4.03 -5.67 -11.55
C ARG A 19 2.62 -5.13 -11.37
N GLU A 20 1.70 -5.63 -12.19
CA GLU A 20 0.27 -5.39 -11.99
C GLU A 20 -0.20 -6.03 -10.67
N LEU A 21 -1.16 -5.37 -10.04
CA LEU A 21 -1.75 -5.80 -8.77
C LEU A 21 -2.96 -6.69 -9.04
N GLY A 22 -2.96 -7.85 -8.42
CA GLY A 22 -4.04 -8.82 -8.51
C GLY A 22 -4.96 -8.79 -7.30
N VAL A 23 -5.93 -9.71 -7.28
CA VAL A 23 -6.86 -9.89 -6.16
C VAL A 23 -6.13 -10.23 -4.85
N ALA A 24 -4.96 -10.88 -4.95
CA ALA A 24 -4.10 -11.19 -3.81
C ALA A 24 -3.53 -9.94 -3.10
N ASP A 25 -3.45 -8.80 -3.80
CA ASP A 25 -2.89 -7.56 -3.25
C ASP A 25 -3.95 -6.66 -2.60
N ASN A 26 -5.24 -6.91 -2.84
CA ASN A 26 -6.36 -6.19 -2.20
C ASN A 26 -6.27 -6.12 -0.66
N PRO A 27 -6.01 -7.23 0.08
CA PRO A 27 -5.87 -7.16 1.53
C PRO A 27 -4.69 -6.29 1.98
N ILE A 28 -3.64 -6.16 1.16
CA ILE A 28 -2.48 -5.32 1.45
C ILE A 28 -2.83 -3.84 1.26
N ILE A 29 -3.60 -3.52 0.21
CA ILE A 29 -4.12 -2.17 -0.03
C ILE A 29 -5.04 -1.73 1.12
N ASP A 30 -5.97 -2.59 1.54
CA ASP A 30 -6.88 -2.26 2.65
C ASP A 30 -6.14 -2.08 3.97
N ARG A 31 -5.10 -2.91 4.23
CA ARG A 31 -4.22 -2.71 5.39
C ARG A 31 -3.43 -1.41 5.29
N SER A 32 -2.92 -1.05 4.11
CA SER A 32 -2.19 0.20 3.87
C SER A 32 -3.05 1.41 4.22
N VAL A 33 -4.32 1.39 3.81
CA VAL A 33 -5.28 2.48 4.05
C VAL A 33 -5.61 2.61 5.54
N LYS A 34 -5.82 1.49 6.24
CA LYS A 34 -6.02 1.49 7.70
C LYS A 34 -4.80 2.02 8.45
N GLU A 35 -3.60 1.65 8.02
CA GLU A 35 -2.32 2.16 8.56
C GLU A 35 -2.19 3.68 8.34
N MET A 36 -2.52 4.16 7.14
CA MET A 36 -2.49 5.59 6.83
C MET A 36 -3.50 6.39 7.69
N GLN A 37 -4.72 5.88 7.84
CA GLN A 37 -5.75 6.51 8.68
C GLN A 37 -5.33 6.61 10.15
N GLY A 38 -4.57 5.63 10.67
CA GLY A 38 -4.04 5.65 12.03
C GLY A 38 -2.85 6.60 12.24
N ASN A 39 -2.01 6.79 11.22
CA ASN A 39 -0.74 7.54 11.30
C ASN A 39 -0.79 8.93 10.60
N GLN A 40 -1.89 9.66 10.77
CA GLN A 40 -2.08 11.02 10.24
C GLN A 40 -1.99 11.13 8.70
N ASN A 41 -2.36 10.09 7.96
CA ASN A 41 -2.42 10.07 6.49
C ASN A 41 -1.09 10.42 5.79
N THR A 42 0.06 10.17 6.43
CA THR A 42 1.35 10.54 5.85
C THR A 42 1.83 9.55 4.78
N LEU A 43 2.34 10.08 3.66
CA LEU A 43 2.95 9.28 2.59
C LEU A 43 4.14 8.43 3.10
N LYS A 44 4.83 8.91 4.14
CA LYS A 44 5.93 8.20 4.79
C LYS A 44 5.47 6.89 5.43
N SER A 45 4.31 6.86 6.08
CA SER A 45 3.75 5.63 6.67
C SER A 45 3.44 4.61 5.59
N LEU A 46 2.84 5.07 4.49
CA LEU A 46 2.55 4.23 3.33
C LEU A 46 3.83 3.57 2.78
N ILE A 47 4.86 4.36 2.49
CA ILE A 47 6.13 3.82 1.95
C ILE A 47 6.73 2.80 2.93
N ARG A 48 6.72 3.10 4.24
CA ARG A 48 7.23 2.18 5.27
C ARG A 48 6.45 0.87 5.31
N PHE A 49 5.12 0.94 5.23
CA PHE A 49 4.26 -0.24 5.17
C PHE A 49 4.56 -1.10 3.93
N ILE A 50 4.71 -0.46 2.76
CA ILE A 50 5.01 -1.16 1.51
C ILE A 50 6.36 -1.88 1.59
N VAL A 51 7.40 -1.22 2.10
CA VAL A 51 8.73 -1.83 2.29
C VAL A 51 8.72 -2.97 3.30
N LEU A 52 7.85 -2.89 4.32
CA LEU A 52 7.68 -3.95 5.33
C LEU A 52 6.73 -5.07 4.88
N SER A 53 6.06 -4.93 3.74
CA SER A 53 5.08 -5.90 3.28
C SER A 53 5.74 -7.14 2.67
N GLU A 54 5.14 -8.30 2.89
CA GLU A 54 5.58 -9.58 2.30
C GLU A 54 5.86 -9.52 0.79
N PRO A 55 5.02 -8.92 -0.08
CA PRO A 55 5.31 -8.92 -1.52
C PRO A 55 6.56 -8.11 -1.89
N PHE A 56 6.98 -7.16 -1.04
CA PHE A 56 8.22 -6.41 -1.25
C PHE A 56 9.45 -7.15 -0.72
N GLN A 57 9.30 -7.89 0.38
CA GLN A 57 10.39 -8.66 1.00
C GLN A 57 10.61 -10.03 0.37
N SER A 58 9.56 -10.63 -0.20
CA SER A 58 9.58 -11.92 -0.90
C SER A 58 10.06 -11.79 -2.37
N LYS A 59 10.77 -10.71 -2.67
CA LYS A 59 11.34 -10.44 -3.99
C LYS A 59 12.77 -10.98 -4.12
#